data_AF-A0A0D3DN98-F1
#
_entry.id   AF-A0A0D3DN98-F1
#
_cell.length_a   1.000
_cell.length_b   1.000
_cell.length_c   1.000
_cell.angle_alpha   90.00
_cell.angle_beta   90.00
_cell.angle_gamma   90.00
#
_symmetry.space_group_name_H-M   'P 1'
#
loop_
_entity.id
_entity.type
_entity.pdbx_description
1 polymer ?
#
loop_
_entity_poly.entity_id
_entity_poly.type
_entity_poly.pdbx_seq_one_letter_code
_entity_poly.pdbx_strand_id
1 'polypeptide(L)'
;MHDPLILTACKEDFASKDYTILTSRCKGPKYQAKACCSAFKDFACPYAEIISDETTLCAAEMFCYIQLYGRYPLGIFANMCKEGKEGLDCTNVKATSASSRA
;
A
#
# COMPACT_ATOMS: atom_id res chain seq x y z
N MET A 1 8.14 -20.74 -14.97
CA MET A 1 7.54 -21.58 -13.91
C MET A 1 8.31 -21.29 -12.65
N HIS A 2 7.84 -20.35 -11.83
CA HIS A 2 8.49 -20.05 -10.55
C HIS A 2 8.04 -21.11 -9.53
N ASP A 3 9.02 -21.67 -8.82
CA ASP A 3 8.85 -22.72 -7.83
C ASP A 3 7.98 -22.23 -6.67
N PRO A 4 6.84 -22.88 -6.34
CA PRO A 4 5.83 -22.37 -5.42
C PRO A 4 6.23 -22.31 -3.93
N LEU A 5 7.49 -22.50 -3.57
CA LEU A 5 7.91 -22.72 -2.18
C LEU A 5 8.91 -21.74 -1.57
N ILE A 6 9.36 -20.69 -2.28
CA ILE A 6 10.20 -19.66 -1.63
C ILE A 6 9.74 -18.25 -2.03
N LEU A 7 8.68 -17.79 -1.37
CA LEU A 7 8.47 -16.36 -1.18
C LEU A 7 9.50 -15.87 -0.15
N THR A 8 10.22 -14.83 -0.49
CA THR A 8 11.21 -14.24 0.42
C THR A 8 10.57 -13.21 1.35
N ALA A 9 11.14 -13.07 2.56
CA ALA A 9 10.69 -12.05 3.50
C ALA A 9 10.88 -10.64 2.92
N CYS A 10 9.99 -9.70 3.27
CA CYS A 10 10.17 -8.34 2.84
C CYS A 10 11.38 -7.69 3.54
N LYS A 11 12.23 -6.99 2.78
CA LYS A 11 13.33 -6.22 3.36
C LYS A 11 12.88 -4.86 3.91
N GLU A 12 11.74 -4.36 3.42
CA GLU A 12 11.15 -3.11 3.88
C GLU A 12 10.37 -3.36 5.17
N ASP A 13 10.70 -2.60 6.22
CA ASP A 13 9.99 -2.70 7.49
C ASP A 13 8.67 -1.93 7.42
N PHE A 14 7.60 -2.60 6.99
CA PHE A 14 6.25 -2.03 7.00
C PHE A 14 5.71 -1.82 8.42
N ALA A 15 6.19 -2.56 9.43
CA ALA A 15 5.68 -2.48 10.79
C ALA A 15 5.90 -1.09 11.41
N SER A 16 7.01 -0.44 11.06
CA SER A 16 7.42 0.87 11.58
C SER A 16 6.98 2.08 10.74
N LYS A 17 6.22 1.87 9.65
CA LYS A 17 5.77 2.98 8.78
C LYS A 17 4.71 3.86 9.44
N ASP A 18 4.62 5.11 8.99
CA ASP A 18 3.56 6.03 9.41
C ASP A 18 2.29 5.82 8.58
N TYR A 19 1.27 5.25 9.22
CA TYR A 19 -0.05 4.97 8.63
C TYR A 19 -1.02 6.15 8.73
N THR A 20 -0.62 7.29 9.29
CA THR A 20 -1.49 8.46 9.50
C THR A 20 -2.09 8.97 8.20
N ILE A 21 -1.35 8.90 7.09
CA ILE A 21 -1.85 9.31 5.77
C ILE A 21 -3.12 8.55 5.36
N LEU A 22 -3.19 7.25 5.69
CA LEU A 22 -4.34 6.40 5.45
C LEU A 22 -5.44 6.68 6.49
N THR A 23 -5.12 6.56 7.78
CA THR A 23 -6.11 6.60 8.86
C THR A 23 -6.76 7.98 9.06
N SER A 24 -6.08 9.06 8.66
CA SER A 24 -6.62 10.41 8.70
C SER A 24 -7.59 10.73 7.55
N ARG A 25 -7.42 10.09 6.38
CA ARG A 25 -8.14 10.42 5.14
C ARG A 25 -9.15 9.36 4.70
N CYS A 26 -8.84 8.08 4.88
CA CYS A 26 -9.73 6.97 4.57
C CYS A 26 -10.45 6.50 5.84
N LYS A 27 -11.67 6.98 6.06
CA LYS A 27 -12.42 6.76 7.30
C LYS A 27 -13.75 6.04 7.06
N GLY A 28 -14.03 5.09 7.94
CA GLY A 28 -15.32 4.40 8.01
C GLY A 28 -16.38 5.20 8.78
N PRO A 29 -17.63 4.70 8.81
CA PRO A 29 -18.09 3.46 8.16
C PRO A 29 -18.33 3.60 6.65
N LYS A 30 -18.46 4.84 6.14
CA LYS A 30 -18.67 5.12 4.71
C LYS A 30 -17.36 5.58 4.06
N TYR A 31 -16.56 4.61 3.66
CA TYR A 31 -15.29 4.86 2.97
C TYR A 31 -15.51 5.51 1.60
N GLN A 32 -14.91 6.67 1.39
CA GLN A 32 -15.01 7.41 0.13
C GLN A 32 -13.87 7.00 -0.81
N ALA A 33 -14.20 6.40 -1.96
CA ALA A 33 -13.21 5.85 -2.89
C ALA A 33 -12.13 6.88 -3.26
N LYS A 34 -12.50 8.11 -3.63
CA LYS A 34 -11.53 9.15 -4.00
C LYS A 34 -10.53 9.45 -2.87
N ALA A 35 -11.01 9.60 -1.64
CA ALA A 35 -10.15 9.90 -0.49
C ALA A 35 -9.28 8.70 -0.12
N CYS A 36 -9.85 7.49 -0.13
CA CYS A 36 -9.15 6.27 0.21
C CYS A 36 -8.09 5.90 -0.82
N CYS A 37 -8.40 5.96 -2.12
CA CYS A 37 -7.45 5.63 -3.17
C CYS A 37 -6.34 6.67 -3.29
N SER A 38 -6.64 7.96 -3.11
CA SER A 38 -5.60 9.00 -3.05
C SER A 38 -4.66 8.78 -1.86
N ALA A 39 -5.19 8.50 -0.67
CA ALA A 39 -4.37 8.24 0.51
C ALA A 39 -3.55 6.94 0.37
N PHE A 40 -4.14 5.91 -0.23
CA PHE A 40 -3.44 4.65 -0.52
C PHE A 40 -2.30 4.84 -1.51
N LYS A 41 -2.51 5.60 -2.59
CA LYS A 41 -1.45 5.93 -3.53
C LYS A 41 -0.33 6.75 -2.86
N ASP A 42 -0.66 7.77 -2.08
CA ASP A 42 0.34 8.56 -1.33
C ASP A 42 1.19 7.69 -0.37
N PHE A 43 0.60 6.64 0.21
CA PHE A 43 1.29 5.69 1.09
C PHE A 43 2.12 4.64 0.33
N ALA A 44 1.52 3.98 -0.66
CA ALA A 44 2.07 2.76 -1.27
C ALA A 44 3.02 3.05 -2.44
N CYS A 45 2.78 4.12 -3.20
CA CYS A 45 3.57 4.40 -4.41
C CYS A 45 5.07 4.64 -4.18
N PRO A 46 5.54 5.19 -3.05
CA PRO A 46 6.97 5.21 -2.71
C PRO A 46 7.63 3.81 -2.66
N TYR A 47 6.81 2.77 -2.53
CA TYR A 47 7.23 1.37 -2.42
C TYR A 47 6.75 0.52 -3.62
N ALA A 48 6.26 1.15 -4.70
CA ALA A 48 5.60 0.46 -5.82
C ALA A 48 6.45 -0.66 -6.43
N GLU A 49 7.76 -0.45 -6.57
CA GLU A 49 8.69 -1.44 -7.11
C GLU A 49 8.73 -2.71 -6.24
N ILE A 50 8.92 -2.55 -4.93
CA ILE A 50 9.09 -3.70 -4.00
C ILE A 50 7.78 -4.42 -3.70
N ILE A 51 6.64 -3.71 -3.68
CA ILE A 51 5.33 -4.34 -3.44
C ILE A 51 4.76 -4.99 -4.71
N SER A 52 5.32 -4.69 -5.89
CA SER A 52 4.96 -5.35 -7.14
C SER A 52 5.82 -6.60 -7.42
N ASP A 53 6.84 -6.86 -6.62
CA ASP A 53 7.67 -8.07 -6.73
C ASP A 53 6.93 -9.28 -6.12
N GLU A 54 6.35 -10.10 -7.00
CA GLU A 54 5.61 -11.32 -6.67
C GLU A 54 6.48 -12.44 -6.07
N THR A 55 7.81 -12.26 -6.00
CA THR A 55 8.74 -13.21 -5.35
C THR A 55 8.97 -12.92 -3.86
N THR A 56 8.33 -11.86 -3.32
CA THR A 56 8.47 -11.43 -1.92
C THR A 56 7.13 -11.37 -1.20
N LEU A 57 7.18 -11.30 0.14
CA LEU A 57 6.00 -11.06 0.99
C LEU A 57 5.66 -9.58 1.16
N CYS A 58 6.33 -8.65 0.45
CA CYS A 58 6.18 -7.21 0.70
C CYS A 58 4.75 -6.69 0.56
N ALA A 59 4.02 -7.11 -0.48
CA ALA A 59 2.62 -6.73 -0.63
C ALA A 59 1.73 -7.24 0.53
N ALA A 60 1.93 -8.50 0.92
CA ALA A 60 1.17 -9.13 2.00
C ALA A 60 1.45 -8.45 3.35
N GLU A 61 2.71 -8.21 3.68
CA GLU A 61 3.11 -7.50 4.90
C GLU A 61 2.55 -6.08 4.95
N MET A 62 2.67 -5.32 3.84
CA MET A 62 2.10 -3.98 3.73
C MET A 62 0.59 -4.00 4.02
N PHE A 63 -0.17 -4.86 3.35
CA PHE A 63 -1.62 -4.93 3.55
C PHE A 63 -2.02 -5.43 4.95
N CYS A 64 -1.24 -6.31 5.58
CA CYS A 64 -1.47 -6.72 6.96
C CYS A 64 -1.42 -5.52 7.92
N TYR A 65 -0.36 -4.71 7.85
CA TYR A 65 -0.23 -3.55 8.73
C TYR A 65 -1.21 -2.41 8.39
N ILE A 66 -1.53 -2.20 7.10
CA ILE A 66 -2.61 -1.30 6.70
C ILE A 66 -3.93 -1.68 7.40
N GLN A 67 -4.29 -2.96 7.35
CA GLN A 67 -5.53 -3.46 7.96
C GLN A 67 -5.49 -3.40 9.48
N LEU A 68 -4.36 -3.76 10.09
CA LEU A 68 -4.17 -3.74 11.54
C LEU A 68 -4.33 -2.33 12.11
N TYR A 69 -3.60 -1.36 11.57
CA TYR A 69 -3.59 0.01 12.12
C TYR A 69 -4.81 0.82 11.70
N GLY A 70 -5.33 0.60 10.49
CA GLY A 70 -6.52 1.29 10.00
C GLY A 70 -7.84 0.65 10.37
N ARG A 71 -7.83 -0.59 10.90
CA ARG A 71 -9.02 -1.44 11.09
C ARG A 71 -9.86 -1.56 9.82
N TYR A 72 -9.19 -1.63 8.68
CA TYR A 72 -9.82 -1.67 7.38
C TYR A 72 -10.41 -3.07 7.08
N PRO A 73 -11.57 -3.15 6.42
CA PRO A 73 -12.08 -4.40 5.87
C PRO A 73 -11.12 -5.01 4.85
N LEU A 74 -11.06 -6.34 4.80
CA LEU A 74 -10.34 -7.09 3.77
C LEU A 74 -10.76 -6.63 2.38
N GLY A 75 -9.78 -6.41 1.51
CA GLY A 75 -10.00 -6.06 0.11
C GLY A 75 -10.55 -4.66 -0.15
N ILE A 76 -10.68 -3.78 0.85
CA ILE A 76 -11.27 -2.44 0.66
C ILE A 76 -10.60 -1.67 -0.50
N PHE A 77 -9.27 -1.63 -0.55
CA PHE A 77 -8.52 -0.91 -1.58
C PHE A 77 -8.60 -1.62 -2.93
N ALA A 78 -8.47 -2.96 -2.96
CA ALA A 78 -8.62 -3.74 -4.20
C ALA A 78 -10.01 -3.59 -4.83
N ASN A 79 -11.05 -3.44 -4.00
CA ASN A 79 -12.43 -3.32 -4.46
C ASN A 79 -12.74 -1.92 -5.00
N MET A 80 -12.20 -0.86 -4.41
CA MET A 80 -12.55 0.53 -4.75
C MET A 80 -11.52 1.28 -5.60
N CYS A 81 -10.25 0.84 -5.62
CA CYS A 81 -9.16 1.53 -6.30
C CYS A 81 -8.80 0.78 -7.59
N LYS A 82 -9.36 1.24 -8.71
CA LYS A 82 -9.12 0.69 -10.05
C LYS A 82 -8.96 1.85 -11.03
N GLU A 83 -7.85 1.89 -11.77
CA GLU A 83 -7.57 2.94 -12.75
C GLU A 83 -7.41 2.36 -14.17
N GLY A 84 -6.58 1.32 -14.33
CA GLY A 84 -6.39 0.67 -15.63
C GLY A 84 -5.85 -0.76 -15.52
N LYS A 85 -5.46 -1.33 -16.67
CA LYS A 85 -4.91 -2.69 -16.77
C LYS A 85 -3.56 -2.85 -16.07
N GLU A 86 -2.79 -1.77 -16.02
CA GLU A 86 -1.47 -1.71 -15.37
C GLU A 86 -1.56 -1.46 -13.85
N GLY A 87 -2.78 -1.44 -13.28
CA GLY A 87 -2.99 -1.16 -11.86
C GLY A 87 -3.22 0.32 -11.57
N LEU A 88 -2.58 0.82 -10.51
CA LEU A 88 -2.67 2.21 -10.07
C LEU A 88 -1.49 3.03 -10.57
N ASP A 89 -1.76 4.22 -11.11
CA ASP A 89 -0.75 5.12 -11.65
C ASP A 89 0.00 5.88 -10.54
N CYS A 90 1.26 5.52 -10.30
CA CYS A 90 2.11 6.16 -9.29
C CYS A 90 2.93 7.37 -9.80
N THR A 91 2.72 7.85 -11.04
CA THR A 91 3.54 8.94 -11.63
C THR A 91 3.34 10.30 -10.96
N ASN A 92 2.17 10.57 -10.38
CA ASN A 92 1.80 11.86 -9.82
C ASN A 92 1.31 11.76 -8.36
N VAL A 93 2.04 11.02 -7.52
CA VAL A 93 1.74 10.94 -6.08
C VAL A 93 2.46 12.00 -5.27
N LYS A 94 1.85 12.46 -4.18
CA LYS A 94 2.54 13.33 -3.25
C LYS A 94 3.52 12.47 -2.47
N ALA A 95 4.81 12.67 -2.66
CA ALA A 95 5.83 11.94 -1.90
C ALA A 95 5.58 12.14 -0.39
N THR A 96 5.24 11.05 0.30
CA THR A 96 5.31 11.03 1.76
C THR A 96 6.79 11.10 2.06
N SER A 97 7.25 12.24 2.58
CA SER A 97 8.65 12.59 2.76
C SER A 97 9.43 11.49 3.48
N ALA A 98 10.03 10.57 2.70
CA ALA A 98 11.20 9.84 3.11
C ALA A 98 12.34 10.86 3.12
N SER A 99 12.85 11.11 4.32
CA SER A 99 13.98 11.98 4.59
C SER A 99 15.08 11.81 3.53
N SER A 100 15.24 12.79 2.64
CA SER A 100 16.55 13.05 2.04
C SER A 100 17.46 13.48 3.19
N ARG A 101 18.30 12.55 3.67
CA ARG A 101 19.52 12.92 4.40
C ARG A 101 20.69 12.42 3.57
N ALA A 102 21.63 13.35 3.42
CA ALA A 102 22.82 13.33 2.57
C ALA A 102 23.69 12.09 2.74
#